data_AF-A0A6G0R0K5-F1
#
_entry.id   AF-A0A6G0R0K5-F1
#
_cell.length_a   1.000
_cell.length_b   1.000
_cell.length_c   1.000
_cell.angle_alpha   90.00
_cell.angle_beta   90.00
_cell.angle_gamma   90.00
#
_symmetry.space_group_name_H-M   'P 1'
#
loop_
_entity.id
_entity.type
_entity.pdbx_description
1 polymer ?
#
loop_
_entity_poly.entity_id
_entity_poly.type
_entity_poly.pdbx_seq_one_letter_code
_entity_poly.pdbx_strand_id
1 'polypeptide(L)'
;MKILWILSVGLLALLSRLAEVEAQTCGSRLRKDWDMLTTTEKTTYKNAIAAAMDSGAYIKFVEMHTEMRSEMEAHRQCMFIYWHRLMLVAFENIARVTAGTCNSFGNCMAITSELGGSSSGVQRTLAINGINNSGRCVNVSPLNHFCQLTSTTGTACAKCVPRSDWNAARVPTSTGYASVRQQVFNGRNIGQMSPLVEQGCHNNVHANLASTMGTFASPSDPIFWSHHAMIDLLHVIFHKCRVGTARLTFAQKASSV
;
A
#
# COMPACT_ATOMS: atom_id res chain seq x y z
N MET A 1 -71.57 4.72 -1.26
CA MET A 1 -70.79 3.94 -2.25
C MET A 1 -69.52 4.72 -2.61
N LYS A 2 -68.36 4.14 -2.27
CA LYS A 2 -67.02 4.27 -2.91
C LYS A 2 -66.38 5.65 -3.20
N ILE A 3 -65.23 5.86 -2.50
CA ILE A 3 -63.90 6.29 -3.00
C ILE A 3 -63.70 7.79 -3.33
N LEU A 4 -62.84 8.51 -2.58
CA LEU A 4 -61.48 8.92 -3.02
C LEU A 4 -60.68 9.62 -1.90
N TRP A 5 -59.40 9.25 -1.82
CA TRP A 5 -58.35 9.72 -0.89
C TRP A 5 -57.73 11.06 -1.35
N ILE A 6 -56.93 11.71 -0.47
CA ILE A 6 -55.60 12.35 -0.67
C ILE A 6 -55.38 13.41 0.44
N LEU A 7 -54.62 13.10 1.50
CA LEU A 7 -53.17 13.31 1.66
C LEU A 7 -52.76 14.79 1.76
N SER A 8 -52.54 15.25 2.99
CA SER A 8 -51.73 16.44 3.29
C SER A 8 -50.63 16.03 4.25
N VAL A 9 -49.58 15.43 3.72
CA VAL A 9 -48.32 15.17 4.46
C VAL A 9 -47.24 15.99 3.76
N GLY A 10 -46.57 16.82 4.56
CA GLY A 10 -45.72 17.91 4.12
C GLY A 10 -44.57 17.48 3.22
N LEU A 11 -44.39 18.25 2.15
CA LEU A 11 -43.19 18.20 1.32
C LEU A 11 -42.17 19.20 1.88
N LEU A 12 -41.47 18.82 2.96
CA LEU A 12 -40.14 19.37 3.21
C LEU A 12 -39.18 18.68 2.23
N ALA A 13 -39.06 19.24 1.02
CA ALA A 13 -37.99 18.87 0.11
C ALA A 13 -36.66 19.40 0.68
N LEU A 14 -36.03 18.60 1.54
CA LEU A 14 -34.64 18.78 1.89
C LEU A 14 -33.84 18.56 0.60
N LEU A 15 -33.49 19.64 -0.09
CA LEU A 15 -32.54 19.62 -1.19
C LEU A 15 -31.16 19.30 -0.60
N SER A 16 -30.92 18.03 -0.32
CA SER A 16 -29.59 17.50 -0.13
C SER A 16 -28.87 17.67 -1.47
N ARG A 17 -28.14 18.77 -1.63
CA ARG A 17 -27.09 18.86 -2.63
C ARG A 17 -26.11 17.74 -2.29
N LEU A 18 -26.19 16.64 -3.03
CA LEU A 18 -25.06 15.74 -3.18
C LEU A 18 -23.97 16.62 -3.78
N ALA A 19 -23.05 17.10 -2.94
CA ALA A 19 -21.80 17.62 -3.45
C ALA A 19 -21.22 16.50 -4.30
N GLU A 20 -21.05 16.75 -5.59
CA GLU A 20 -20.27 15.87 -6.44
C GLU A 20 -18.90 15.74 -5.76
N VAL A 21 -18.64 14.57 -5.19
CA VAL A 21 -17.28 14.21 -4.79
C VAL A 21 -16.57 13.99 -6.11
N GLU A 22 -16.08 15.07 -6.71
CA GLU A 22 -15.02 14.97 -7.71
C GLU A 22 -13.91 14.20 -7.03
N ALA A 23 -13.72 12.95 -7.47
CA ALA A 23 -12.54 12.19 -7.11
C ALA A 23 -11.37 13.05 -7.54
N GLN A 24 -10.69 13.68 -6.56
CA GLN A 24 -9.53 14.51 -6.83
C GLN A 24 -8.52 13.60 -7.51
N THR A 25 -8.43 13.72 -8.84
CA THR A 25 -7.40 13.08 -9.63
C THR A 25 -6.11 13.70 -9.13
N CYS A 26 -5.45 12.99 -8.22
CA CYS A 26 -4.14 13.36 -7.74
C CYS A 26 -3.23 13.19 -8.94
N GLY A 27 -3.00 14.29 -9.68
CA GLY A 27 -1.95 14.37 -10.68
C GLY A 27 -0.60 14.00 -10.06
N SER A 28 0.46 14.06 -10.86
CA SER A 28 1.81 13.78 -10.37
C SER A 28 2.08 14.55 -9.06
N ARG A 29 2.62 13.84 -8.05
CA ARG A 29 2.92 14.45 -6.76
C ARG A 29 4.07 15.45 -6.93
N LEU A 30 3.73 16.73 -7.00
CA LEU A 30 4.69 17.82 -7.16
C LEU A 30 5.07 18.39 -5.78
N ARG A 31 6.35 18.31 -5.43
CA ARG A 31 6.89 19.04 -4.28
C ARG A 31 7.13 20.49 -4.71
N LYS A 32 6.48 21.42 -4.01
CA LYS A 32 6.62 22.86 -4.23
C LYS A 32 7.41 23.48 -3.09
N ASP A 33 8.09 24.58 -3.40
CA ASP A 33 8.62 25.48 -2.37
C ASP A 33 7.47 26.01 -1.48
N TRP A 34 7.73 26.23 -0.19
CA TRP A 34 6.71 26.67 0.77
C TRP A 34 6.10 28.01 0.39
N ASP A 35 6.87 28.95 -0.14
CA ASP A 35 6.38 30.27 -0.51
C ASP A 35 5.57 30.26 -1.81
N MET A 36 5.74 29.21 -2.62
CA MET A 36 4.88 28.95 -3.78
C MET A 36 3.57 28.23 -3.42
N LEU A 37 3.38 27.79 -2.17
CA LEU A 37 2.11 27.20 -1.74
C LEU A 37 1.05 28.27 -1.53
N THR A 38 -0.15 28.00 -2.06
CA THR A 38 -1.35 28.78 -1.74
C THR A 38 -1.71 28.67 -0.26
N THR A 39 -2.50 29.61 0.26
CA THR A 39 -2.98 29.56 1.66
C THR A 39 -3.73 28.27 1.97
N THR A 40 -4.50 27.74 1.01
CA THR A 40 -5.20 26.46 1.14
C THR A 40 -4.21 25.31 1.26
N GLU A 41 -3.19 25.22 0.39
CA GLU A 41 -2.17 24.17 0.47
C GLU A 41 -1.38 24.22 1.78
N LYS A 42 -1.00 25.42 2.24
CA LYS A 42 -0.35 25.60 3.55
C LYS A 42 -1.23 25.13 4.70
N THR A 43 -2.53 25.39 4.63
CA THR A 43 -3.50 24.95 5.64
C THR A 43 -3.63 23.43 5.65
N THR A 44 -3.77 22.81 4.47
CA THR A 44 -3.79 21.34 4.33
C THR A 44 -2.53 20.70 4.90
N TYR A 45 -1.34 21.24 4.59
CA TYR A 45 -0.09 20.73 5.13
C TYR A 45 -0.05 20.81 6.66
N LYS A 46 -0.35 21.98 7.24
CA LYS A 46 -0.34 22.16 8.71
C LYS A 46 -1.33 21.22 9.41
N ASN A 47 -2.54 21.08 8.87
CA ASN A 47 -3.54 20.17 9.44
C ASN A 47 -3.11 18.71 9.36
N ALA A 48 -2.43 18.30 8.27
CA ALA A 48 -1.90 16.96 8.15
C ALA A 48 -0.77 16.67 9.15
N ILE A 49 0.11 17.64 9.41
CA ILE A 49 1.13 17.55 10.45
C ILE A 49 0.48 17.42 11.83
N ALA A 50 -0.51 18.25 12.15
CA ALA A 50 -1.23 18.18 13.42
C ALA A 50 -1.89 16.80 13.61
N ALA A 51 -2.62 16.30 12.60
CA ALA A 51 -3.23 14.97 12.67
C ALA A 51 -2.20 13.84 12.85
N ALA A 52 -1.03 13.95 12.22
CA ALA A 52 0.06 12.99 12.42
C ALA A 52 0.64 13.05 13.85
N MET A 53 0.72 14.24 14.45
CA MET A 53 1.15 14.42 15.83
C MET A 53 0.12 13.86 16.82
N ASP A 54 -1.16 14.22 16.66
CA ASP A 54 -2.26 13.80 17.54
C ASP A 54 -2.48 12.28 17.52
N SER A 55 -2.25 11.63 16.38
CA SER A 55 -2.34 10.17 16.24
C SER A 55 -1.14 9.42 16.84
N GLY A 56 -0.07 10.11 17.26
CA GLY A 56 1.19 9.48 17.66
C GLY A 56 1.98 8.88 16.49
N ALA A 57 1.62 9.16 15.25
CA ALA A 57 2.36 8.71 14.08
C ALA A 57 3.65 9.53 13.88
N TYR A 58 3.62 10.83 14.20
CA TYR A 58 4.77 11.73 14.07
C TYR A 58 5.94 11.32 14.97
N ILE A 59 5.66 10.99 16.24
CA ILE A 59 6.71 10.63 17.20
C ILE A 59 7.49 9.37 16.76
N LYS A 60 6.90 8.49 15.94
CA LYS A 60 7.60 7.31 15.40
C LYS A 60 8.75 7.66 14.46
N PHE A 61 8.65 8.77 13.73
CA PHE A 61 9.74 9.27 12.90
C PHE A 61 10.86 9.89 13.73
N VAL A 62 10.51 10.55 14.84
CA VAL A 62 11.49 11.08 15.80
C VAL A 62 12.23 9.93 16.50
N GLU A 63 11.49 8.92 16.99
CA GLU A 63 12.06 7.69 17.58
C GLU A 63 13.01 7.01 16.60
N MET A 64 12.62 6.88 15.33
CA MET A 64 13.48 6.30 14.28
C MET A 64 14.76 7.11 14.08
N HIS A 65 14.66 8.44 13.96
CA HIS A 65 15.82 9.30 13.70
C HIS A 65 16.76 9.44 14.91
N THR A 66 16.26 9.20 16.13
CA THR A 66 17.04 9.28 17.38
C THR A 66 17.63 7.94 17.82
N GLU A 67 17.19 6.83 17.23
CA GLU A 67 17.80 5.52 17.48
C GLU A 67 19.20 5.47 16.86
N MET A 68 20.20 5.10 17.67
CA MET A 68 21.62 5.24 17.34
C MET A 68 22.02 4.49 16.06
N ARG A 69 21.53 3.26 15.83
CA ARG A 69 21.89 2.52 14.61
C ARG A 69 21.31 3.20 13.37
N SER A 70 20.06 3.64 13.46
CA SER A 70 19.40 4.38 12.39
C SER A 70 20.06 5.75 12.15
N GLU A 71 20.54 6.44 13.19
CA GLU A 71 21.27 7.70 13.06
C GLU A 71 22.59 7.51 12.29
N MET A 72 23.34 6.46 12.61
CA MET A 72 24.57 6.09 11.90
C MET A 72 24.31 5.70 10.44
N GLU A 73 23.14 5.12 10.14
CA GLU A 73 22.72 4.87 8.76
C GLU A 73 22.28 6.16 8.05
N ALA A 74 21.75 7.13 8.78
CA ALA A 74 21.25 8.37 8.22
C ALA A 74 22.35 9.40 7.93
N HIS A 75 23.46 9.42 8.69
CA HIS A 75 24.45 10.50 8.63
C HIS A 75 25.89 10.03 8.40
N ARG A 76 26.72 10.95 7.88
CA ARG A 76 28.18 10.78 7.68
C ARG A 76 28.57 9.56 6.82
N GLN A 77 27.68 9.18 5.90
CA GLN A 77 27.85 8.03 5.04
C GLN A 77 27.11 8.22 3.70
N CYS A 78 27.41 7.40 2.69
CA CYS A 78 26.94 7.58 1.31
C CYS A 78 25.42 7.45 1.10
N MET A 79 24.70 6.85 2.05
CA MET A 79 23.25 6.69 2.04
C MET A 79 22.50 7.90 2.59
N PHE A 80 23.18 8.95 3.07
CA PHE A 80 22.53 10.14 3.65
C PHE A 80 21.32 10.61 2.83
N ILE A 81 21.49 10.79 1.52
CA ILE A 81 20.41 11.25 0.63
C ILE A 81 19.29 10.21 0.51
N TYR A 82 19.63 8.93 0.38
CA TYR A 82 18.66 7.87 0.14
C TYR A 82 17.84 7.54 1.40
N TRP A 83 18.47 7.54 2.57
CA TRP A 83 17.82 7.33 3.87
C TRP A 83 16.77 8.43 4.12
N HIS A 84 17.17 9.70 3.98
CA HIS A 84 16.25 10.83 4.15
C HIS A 84 15.16 10.86 3.07
N ARG A 85 15.47 10.48 1.83
CA ARG A 85 14.46 10.35 0.77
C ARG A 85 13.38 9.33 1.14
N LEU A 86 13.78 8.18 1.67
CA LEU A 86 12.84 7.15 2.12
C LEU A 86 12.02 7.63 3.32
N MET A 87 12.65 8.26 4.31
CA MET A 87 11.97 8.85 5.47
C MET A 87 10.88 9.85 5.04
N LEU A 88 11.18 10.74 4.08
CA LEU A 88 10.21 11.70 3.56
C LEU A 88 9.03 11.03 2.85
N VAL A 89 9.26 9.99 2.05
CA VAL A 89 8.18 9.24 1.37
C VAL A 89 7.28 8.54 2.38
N ALA A 90 7.88 7.91 3.39
CA ALA A 90 7.11 7.27 4.47
C ALA A 90 6.29 8.30 5.26
N PHE A 91 6.89 9.45 5.59
CA PHE A 91 6.23 10.52 6.32
C PHE A 91 5.06 11.12 5.53
N GLU A 92 5.27 11.42 4.25
CA GLU A 92 4.23 11.93 3.35
C GLU A 92 3.02 10.99 3.28
N ASN A 93 3.25 9.69 3.13
CA ASN A 93 2.16 8.72 3.05
C ASN A 93 1.39 8.60 4.38
N ILE A 94 2.10 8.59 5.52
CA ILE A 94 1.46 8.55 6.84
C ILE A 94 0.65 9.81 7.08
N ALA A 95 1.20 11.00 6.80
CA ALA A 95 0.49 12.26 6.97
C ALA A 95 -0.80 12.33 6.14
N ARG A 96 -0.78 11.80 4.90
CA ARG A 96 -1.96 11.72 4.03
C ARG A 96 -3.05 10.81 4.61
N VAL A 97 -2.67 9.68 5.20
CA VAL A 97 -3.61 8.75 5.84
C VAL A 97 -4.20 9.35 7.11
N THR A 98 -3.36 9.92 8.00
CA THR A 98 -3.83 10.51 9.27
C THR A 98 -4.68 11.76 9.04
N ALA A 99 -4.40 12.53 7.99
CA ALA A 99 -5.20 13.68 7.58
C ALA A 99 -6.52 13.31 6.88
N GLY A 100 -6.76 12.01 6.61
CA GLY A 100 -7.94 11.57 5.85
C GLY A 100 -7.91 11.93 4.37
N THR A 101 -6.76 12.36 3.82
CA THR A 101 -6.61 12.68 2.38
C THR A 101 -6.73 11.44 1.51
N CYS A 102 -6.41 10.27 2.06
CA CYS A 102 -6.61 8.98 1.42
C CYS A 102 -6.90 7.91 2.50
N ASN A 103 -7.52 6.80 2.13
CA ASN A 103 -7.94 5.76 3.10
C ASN A 103 -7.93 4.33 2.53
N SER A 104 -7.57 4.14 1.27
CA SER A 104 -7.56 2.85 0.59
C SER A 104 -6.32 2.66 -0.26
N PHE A 105 -6.04 1.42 -0.67
CA PHE A 105 -4.94 1.14 -1.59
C PHE A 105 -5.05 2.00 -2.84
N GLY A 106 -6.25 2.04 -3.44
CA GLY A 106 -6.54 2.74 -4.70
C GLY A 106 -6.28 4.24 -4.68
N ASN A 107 -6.51 4.93 -3.56
CA ASN A 107 -6.33 6.40 -3.45
C ASN A 107 -5.09 6.83 -2.65
N CYS A 108 -4.49 5.92 -1.87
CA CYS A 108 -3.26 6.23 -1.13
C CYS A 108 -1.99 6.02 -1.95
N MET A 109 -2.01 5.16 -2.97
CA MET A 109 -0.81 4.77 -3.71
C MET A 109 -0.99 4.96 -5.22
N ALA A 110 -0.13 5.77 -5.84
CA ALA A 110 -0.22 6.01 -7.28
C ALA A 110 0.03 4.73 -8.10
N ILE A 111 0.90 3.83 -7.62
CA ILE A 111 1.23 2.57 -8.29
C ILE A 111 -0.01 1.68 -8.50
N THR A 112 -1.02 1.74 -7.62
CA THR A 112 -2.22 0.92 -7.78
C THR A 112 -3.12 1.40 -8.91
N SER A 113 -3.13 2.71 -9.19
CA SER A 113 -3.80 3.26 -10.38
C SER A 113 -2.95 3.13 -11.65
N GLU A 114 -1.63 3.35 -11.54
CA GLU A 114 -0.71 3.36 -12.68
C GLU A 114 -0.46 1.96 -13.27
N LEU A 115 -0.53 0.91 -12.45
CA LEU A 115 -0.50 -0.48 -12.91
C LEU A 115 -1.89 -0.97 -13.35
N GLY A 116 -2.65 -0.14 -14.05
CA GLY A 116 -3.94 -0.49 -14.66
C GLY A 116 -5.19 -0.28 -13.80
N GLY A 117 -5.06 0.09 -12.52
CA GLY A 117 -6.21 0.35 -11.64
C GLY A 117 -7.06 -0.90 -11.32
N SER A 118 -8.22 -0.68 -10.70
CA SER A 118 -9.13 -1.77 -10.28
C SER A 118 -10.56 -1.63 -10.82
N SER A 119 -10.89 -0.50 -11.47
CA SER A 119 -12.27 -0.12 -11.79
C SER A 119 -12.71 -0.44 -13.23
N SER A 120 -11.77 -0.57 -14.16
CA SER A 120 -12.04 -0.83 -15.58
C SER A 120 -12.04 -2.32 -15.90
N GLY A 121 -12.84 -2.75 -16.88
CA GLY A 121 -12.96 -4.16 -17.29
C GLY A 121 -14.27 -4.82 -16.84
N VAL A 122 -14.34 -6.15 -16.90
CA VAL A 122 -15.60 -6.91 -16.70
C VAL A 122 -15.49 -7.86 -15.51
N GLN A 123 -16.57 -8.02 -14.74
CA GLN A 123 -16.61 -9.02 -13.67
C GLN A 123 -16.62 -10.43 -14.25
N ARG A 124 -15.66 -11.27 -13.83
CA ARG A 124 -15.59 -12.68 -14.21
C ARG A 124 -14.65 -13.47 -13.30
N THR A 125 -14.78 -14.79 -13.35
CA THR A 125 -13.77 -15.71 -12.81
C THR A 125 -12.83 -16.14 -13.94
N LEU A 126 -11.53 -16.03 -13.70
CA LEU A 126 -10.49 -16.50 -14.61
C LEU A 126 -9.64 -17.57 -13.93
N ALA A 127 -9.57 -18.75 -14.54
CA ALA A 127 -8.65 -19.80 -14.13
C ALA A 127 -7.24 -19.47 -14.66
N ILE A 128 -6.36 -19.01 -13.78
CA ILE A 128 -4.96 -18.72 -14.08
C ILE A 128 -4.14 -19.91 -13.60
N ASN A 129 -3.48 -20.61 -14.53
CA ASN A 129 -2.76 -21.85 -14.23
C ASN A 129 -3.59 -22.85 -13.38
N GLY A 130 -4.89 -22.98 -13.70
CA GLY A 130 -5.83 -23.83 -12.97
C GLY A 130 -6.37 -23.27 -11.65
N ILE A 131 -5.89 -22.11 -11.18
CA ILE A 131 -6.37 -21.45 -9.96
C ILE A 131 -7.47 -20.46 -10.32
N ASN A 132 -8.65 -20.59 -9.72
CA ASN A 132 -9.77 -19.69 -9.96
C ASN A 132 -9.58 -18.35 -9.25
N ASN A 133 -9.62 -17.26 -10.00
CA ASN A 133 -9.51 -15.89 -9.50
C ASN A 133 -10.75 -15.10 -9.92
N SER A 134 -11.50 -14.60 -8.95
CA SER A 134 -12.77 -13.89 -9.18
C SER A 134 -12.63 -12.42 -8.85
N GLY A 135 -13.05 -11.58 -9.79
CA GLY A 135 -13.02 -10.13 -9.64
C GLY A 135 -13.28 -9.43 -10.96
N ARG A 136 -13.05 -8.11 -10.98
CA ARG A 136 -13.08 -7.36 -12.23
C ARG A 136 -11.81 -7.71 -12.99
N CYS A 137 -11.95 -8.36 -14.15
CA CYS A 137 -10.83 -8.63 -15.03
C CYS A 137 -10.43 -7.34 -15.73
N VAL A 138 -9.42 -6.68 -15.15
CA VAL A 138 -8.95 -5.37 -15.57
C VAL A 138 -8.08 -5.50 -16.80
N ASN A 139 -8.48 -4.80 -17.87
CA ASN A 139 -7.88 -4.85 -19.20
C ASN A 139 -7.18 -3.54 -19.58
N VAL A 140 -6.65 -2.83 -18.59
CA VAL A 140 -5.85 -1.61 -18.77
C VAL A 140 -4.38 -1.97 -18.68
N SER A 141 -3.53 -1.34 -19.51
CA SER A 141 -2.09 -1.58 -19.50
C SER A 141 -1.49 -1.38 -18.10
N PRO A 142 -0.59 -2.28 -17.64
CA PRO A 142 0.02 -3.40 -18.37
C PRO A 142 -0.79 -4.71 -18.38
N LEU A 143 -1.93 -4.79 -17.71
CA LEU A 143 -2.69 -6.04 -17.51
C LEU A 143 -3.33 -6.59 -18.78
N ASN A 144 -3.55 -5.73 -19.79
CA ASN A 144 -4.05 -6.13 -21.10
C ASN A 144 -3.08 -7.03 -21.90
N HIS A 145 -1.85 -7.19 -21.42
CA HIS A 145 -0.86 -8.11 -21.98
C HIS A 145 -0.88 -9.50 -21.34
N PHE A 146 -1.63 -9.69 -20.25
CA PHE A 146 -1.62 -10.94 -19.49
C PHE A 146 -2.44 -12.05 -20.16
N CYS A 147 -1.87 -13.26 -20.21
CA CYS A 147 -2.55 -14.50 -20.58
C CYS A 147 -2.53 -15.50 -19.43
N GLN A 148 -3.66 -16.18 -19.24
CA GLN A 148 -3.92 -17.06 -18.10
C GLN A 148 -3.11 -18.37 -18.11
N LEU A 149 -2.54 -18.75 -19.25
CA LEU A 149 -1.74 -19.95 -19.47
C LEU A 149 -0.68 -19.67 -20.53
N THR A 150 0.48 -20.32 -20.42
CA THR A 150 1.56 -20.24 -21.42
C THR A 150 1.12 -20.69 -22.81
N SER A 151 0.23 -21.68 -22.89
CA SER A 151 -0.30 -22.22 -24.15
C SER A 151 -1.37 -21.33 -24.79
N THR A 152 -1.87 -20.32 -24.09
CA THR A 152 -2.97 -19.48 -24.58
C THR A 152 -2.44 -18.18 -25.18
N THR A 153 -2.76 -17.92 -26.44
CA THR A 153 -2.27 -16.75 -27.20
C THR A 153 -3.39 -16.08 -28.00
N GLY A 154 -3.08 -14.94 -28.62
CA GLY A 154 -3.99 -14.26 -29.55
C GLY A 154 -5.30 -13.82 -28.91
N THR A 155 -6.42 -14.18 -29.53
CA THR A 155 -7.78 -13.83 -29.08
C THR A 155 -8.31 -14.75 -27.97
N ALA A 156 -7.70 -15.92 -27.76
CA ALA A 156 -8.05 -16.82 -26.66
C ALA A 156 -7.49 -16.34 -25.30
N CYS A 157 -6.49 -15.47 -25.35
CA CYS A 157 -5.89 -14.85 -24.18
C CYS A 157 -6.88 -13.93 -23.48
N ALA A 158 -6.94 -14.04 -22.15
CA ALA A 158 -7.77 -13.20 -21.30
C ALA A 158 -7.56 -11.70 -21.53
N LYS A 159 -6.30 -11.28 -21.71
CA LYS A 159 -5.89 -9.87 -21.82
C LYS A 159 -6.42 -9.03 -20.66
N CYS A 160 -6.40 -9.62 -19.47
CA CYS A 160 -6.79 -8.97 -18.23
C CYS A 160 -6.40 -9.81 -17.01
N VAL A 161 -6.28 -9.16 -15.86
CA VAL A 161 -6.06 -9.81 -14.56
C VAL A 161 -7.25 -9.49 -13.65
N PRO A 162 -7.91 -10.49 -13.02
CA PRO A 162 -8.96 -10.23 -12.04
C PRO A 162 -8.44 -9.48 -10.81
N ARG A 163 -9.01 -8.32 -10.50
CA ARG A 163 -8.75 -7.54 -9.28
C ARG A 163 -10.04 -7.35 -8.48
N SER A 164 -9.88 -7.21 -7.16
CA SER A 164 -10.97 -6.70 -6.31
C SER A 164 -11.05 -5.17 -6.42
N ASP A 165 -12.04 -4.56 -5.77
CA ASP A 165 -12.12 -3.10 -5.71
C ASP A 165 -11.11 -2.52 -4.72
N TRP A 166 -9.96 -2.10 -5.24
CA TRP A 166 -8.90 -1.47 -4.44
C TRP A 166 -9.26 -0.10 -3.87
N ASN A 167 -10.34 0.56 -4.33
CA ASN A 167 -10.82 1.78 -3.69
C ASN A 167 -11.54 1.50 -2.37
N ALA A 168 -12.05 0.28 -2.19
CA ALA A 168 -12.64 -0.20 -0.94
C ALA A 168 -11.61 -0.92 -0.03
N ALA A 169 -10.48 -1.37 -0.58
CA ALA A 169 -9.43 -2.05 0.18
C ALA A 169 -8.68 -1.06 1.08
N ARG A 170 -8.83 -1.16 2.41
CA ARG A 170 -8.16 -0.27 3.36
C ARG A 170 -6.67 -0.58 3.48
N VAL A 171 -5.86 0.44 3.76
CA VAL A 171 -4.45 0.22 4.10
C VAL A 171 -4.38 -0.50 5.45
N PRO A 172 -3.77 -1.70 5.55
CA PRO A 172 -3.81 -2.49 6.78
C PRO A 172 -2.96 -1.82 7.85
N THR A 173 -3.41 -1.82 9.10
CA THR A 173 -2.59 -1.32 10.23
C THR A 173 -1.30 -2.11 10.40
N SER A 174 -1.28 -3.38 9.94
CA SER A 174 -0.09 -4.22 9.96
C SER A 174 1.06 -3.70 9.10
N THR A 175 0.78 -2.85 8.11
CA THR A 175 1.78 -2.16 7.28
C THR A 175 2.23 -0.82 7.89
N GLY A 176 1.69 -0.44 9.04
CA GLY A 176 2.13 0.75 9.79
C GLY A 176 3.52 0.54 10.38
N TYR A 177 4.31 1.62 10.47
CA TYR A 177 5.71 1.58 10.90
C TYR A 177 5.92 0.82 12.22
N ALA A 178 5.15 1.12 13.26
CA ALA A 178 5.30 0.49 14.57
C ALA A 178 5.06 -1.03 14.51
N SER A 179 4.07 -1.46 13.73
CA SER A 179 3.75 -2.87 13.49
C SER A 179 4.87 -3.56 12.70
N VAL A 180 5.31 -2.97 11.59
CA VAL A 180 6.39 -3.51 10.77
C VAL A 180 7.69 -3.62 11.58
N ARG A 181 8.02 -2.62 12.39
CA ARG A 181 9.17 -2.67 13.31
C ARG A 181 9.07 -3.86 14.27
N GLN A 182 7.90 -4.09 14.86
CA GLN A 182 7.69 -5.25 15.75
C GLN A 182 7.84 -6.58 15.00
N GLN A 183 7.27 -6.69 13.79
CA GLN A 183 7.39 -7.90 12.97
C GLN A 183 8.85 -8.23 12.63
N VAL A 184 9.62 -7.22 12.24
CA VAL A 184 11.04 -7.37 11.88
C VAL A 184 11.90 -7.69 13.11
N PHE A 185 11.68 -7.00 14.25
CA PHE A 185 12.64 -7.03 15.35
C PHE A 185 12.22 -7.86 16.56
N ASN A 186 11.01 -8.41 16.65
CA ASN A 186 10.68 -9.33 17.75
C ASN A 186 11.36 -10.70 17.61
N GLY A 187 11.67 -11.14 16.38
CA GLY A 187 12.44 -12.35 16.13
C GLY A 187 13.93 -12.18 16.44
N ARG A 188 14.56 -13.21 17.03
CA ARG A 188 16.02 -13.24 17.28
C ARG A 188 16.81 -13.74 16.08
N ASN A 189 16.20 -14.58 15.24
CA ASN A 189 16.79 -15.16 14.04
C ASN A 189 15.76 -15.14 12.90
N ILE A 190 16.21 -15.48 11.69
CA ILE A 190 15.35 -15.45 10.48
C ILE A 190 14.14 -16.39 10.61
N GLY A 191 14.29 -17.56 11.24
CA GLY A 191 13.20 -18.51 11.46
C GLY A 191 12.10 -17.98 12.38
N GLN A 192 12.42 -17.02 13.26
CA GLN A 192 11.45 -16.33 14.11
C GLN A 192 10.89 -15.07 13.45
N MET A 193 11.72 -14.32 12.71
CA MET A 193 11.29 -13.10 12.03
C MET A 193 10.39 -13.39 10.83
N SER A 194 10.74 -14.38 10.01
CA SER A 194 10.04 -14.67 8.75
C SER A 194 8.54 -14.91 8.96
N PRO A 195 8.09 -15.76 9.93
CA PRO A 195 6.66 -15.96 10.17
C PRO A 195 5.94 -14.69 10.66
N LEU A 196 6.62 -13.80 11.39
CA LEU A 196 6.02 -12.55 11.86
C LEU A 196 5.74 -11.58 10.72
N VAL A 197 6.66 -11.47 9.76
CA VAL A 197 6.48 -10.64 8.56
C VAL A 197 5.45 -11.26 7.63
N GLU A 198 5.52 -12.59 7.42
CA GLU A 198 4.58 -13.34 6.59
C GLU A 198 3.14 -13.20 7.08
N GLN A 199 2.89 -13.48 8.36
CA GLN A 199 1.54 -13.39 8.96
C GLN A 199 1.09 -11.95 9.18
N GLY A 200 2.04 -11.02 9.29
CA GLY A 200 1.81 -9.60 9.48
C GLY A 200 1.54 -8.87 8.16
N CYS A 201 2.45 -7.98 7.77
CA CYS A 201 2.22 -7.07 6.65
C CYS A 201 2.06 -7.80 5.31
N HIS A 202 2.70 -8.96 5.10
CA HIS A 202 2.60 -9.73 3.86
C HIS A 202 1.18 -10.28 3.63
N ASN A 203 0.69 -11.17 4.49
CA ASN A 203 -0.62 -11.78 4.33
C ASN A 203 -1.76 -10.76 4.33
N ASN A 204 -1.62 -9.69 5.13
CA ASN A 204 -2.64 -8.64 5.18
C ASN A 204 -2.74 -7.84 3.88
N VAL A 205 -1.62 -7.57 3.19
CA VAL A 205 -1.66 -6.90 1.87
C VAL A 205 -2.31 -7.81 0.84
N HIS A 206 -1.89 -9.08 0.77
CA HIS A 206 -2.52 -10.08 -0.11
C HIS A 206 -4.04 -10.19 0.14
N ALA A 207 -4.45 -10.29 1.40
CA ALA A 207 -5.85 -10.40 1.80
C ALA A 207 -6.67 -9.13 1.46
N ASN A 208 -6.10 -7.94 1.64
CA ASN A 208 -6.82 -6.69 1.34
C ASN A 208 -6.95 -6.43 -0.16
N LEU A 209 -5.93 -6.78 -0.95
CA LEU A 209 -6.00 -6.67 -2.41
C LEU A 209 -6.89 -7.76 -3.03
N ALA A 210 -7.02 -8.92 -2.37
CA ALA A 210 -7.92 -10.02 -2.70
C ALA A 210 -7.88 -10.45 -4.19
N SER A 211 -8.91 -11.15 -4.68
CA SER A 211 -8.95 -11.66 -6.06
C SER A 211 -7.65 -12.42 -6.40
N THR A 212 -6.99 -12.10 -7.52
CA THR A 212 -5.71 -12.69 -7.90
C THR A 212 -4.61 -12.50 -6.85
N MET A 213 -4.54 -11.33 -6.20
CA MET A 213 -3.58 -11.11 -5.10
C MET A 213 -3.87 -11.96 -3.86
N GLY A 214 -5.07 -12.50 -3.71
CA GLY A 214 -5.43 -13.37 -2.57
C GLY A 214 -5.14 -14.86 -2.79
N THR A 215 -4.59 -15.26 -3.95
CA THR A 215 -4.37 -16.68 -4.29
C THR A 215 -2.92 -16.96 -4.66
N PHE A 216 -2.59 -18.24 -4.89
CA PHE A 216 -1.30 -18.65 -5.44
C PHE A 216 -1.01 -18.12 -6.86
N ALA A 217 -2.01 -17.53 -7.53
CA ALA A 217 -1.83 -16.86 -8.81
C ALA A 217 -1.41 -15.38 -8.66
N SER A 218 -1.13 -14.89 -7.45
CA SER A 218 -0.77 -13.49 -7.19
C SER A 218 0.35 -12.92 -8.07
N PRO A 219 1.39 -13.66 -8.49
CA PRO A 219 2.43 -13.12 -9.39
C PRO A 219 1.91 -12.68 -10.77
N SER A 220 0.68 -13.06 -11.12
CA SER A 220 0.00 -12.60 -12.33
C SER A 220 -0.33 -11.11 -12.30
N ASP A 221 -0.45 -10.54 -11.10
CA ASP A 221 -0.66 -9.11 -10.89
C ASP A 221 0.69 -8.39 -10.70
N PRO A 222 1.06 -7.42 -11.54
CA PRO A 222 2.35 -6.72 -11.44
C PRO A 222 2.61 -6.03 -10.08
N ILE A 223 1.58 -5.72 -9.30
CA ILE A 223 1.76 -5.16 -7.94
C ILE A 223 2.48 -6.13 -7.00
N PHE A 224 2.40 -7.44 -7.27
CA PHE A 224 3.09 -8.50 -6.53
C PHE A 224 4.59 -8.21 -6.39
N TRP A 225 5.24 -7.79 -7.47
CA TRP A 225 6.68 -7.56 -7.47
C TRP A 225 7.08 -6.40 -6.56
N SER A 226 6.31 -5.31 -6.55
CA SER A 226 6.54 -4.20 -5.64
C SER A 226 6.23 -4.57 -4.18
N HIS A 227 5.20 -5.38 -3.95
CA HIS A 227 4.91 -5.92 -2.62
C HIS A 227 6.07 -6.79 -2.10
N HIS A 228 6.55 -7.74 -2.90
CA HIS A 228 7.65 -8.62 -2.50
C HIS A 228 9.01 -7.94 -2.45
N ALA A 229 9.23 -6.86 -3.20
CA ALA A 229 10.40 -6.00 -3.03
C ALA A 229 10.43 -5.32 -1.65
N MET A 230 9.25 -4.95 -1.10
CA MET A 230 9.17 -4.48 0.29
C MET A 230 9.49 -5.60 1.27
N ILE A 231 8.98 -6.82 1.07
CA ILE A 231 9.31 -7.97 1.93
C ILE A 231 10.81 -8.29 1.92
N ASP A 232 11.44 -8.26 0.75
CA ASP A 232 12.89 -8.42 0.62
C ASP A 232 13.67 -7.31 1.36
N LEU A 233 13.21 -6.06 1.26
CA LEU A 233 13.80 -4.95 2.03
C LEU A 233 13.73 -5.21 3.55
N LEU A 234 12.61 -5.72 4.07
CA LEU A 234 12.49 -6.06 5.50
C LEU A 234 13.49 -7.15 5.92
N HIS A 235 13.71 -8.14 5.05
CA HIS A 235 14.71 -9.17 5.25
C HIS A 235 16.14 -8.60 5.27
N VAL A 236 16.47 -7.68 4.35
CA VAL A 236 17.76 -6.98 4.33
C VAL A 236 17.97 -6.15 5.60
N ILE A 237 16.94 -5.41 6.05
CA ILE A 237 16.97 -4.64 7.30
C ILE A 237 17.25 -5.56 8.48
N PHE A 238 16.50 -6.66 8.61
CA PHE A 238 16.72 -7.65 9.66
C PHE A 238 18.18 -8.14 9.67
N HIS A 239 18.70 -8.57 8.52
CA HIS A 239 20.06 -9.07 8.42
C HIS A 239 21.10 -8.04 8.86
N LYS A 240 21.02 -6.82 8.35
CA LYS A 240 21.97 -5.77 8.70
C LYS A 240 21.94 -5.42 10.19
N CYS A 241 20.75 -5.36 10.79
CA CYS A 241 20.61 -4.97 12.20
C CYS A 241 20.88 -6.10 13.20
N ARG A 242 20.51 -7.35 12.88
CA ARG A 242 20.60 -8.50 13.81
C ARG A 242 21.84 -9.37 13.58
N VAL A 243 22.23 -9.59 12.33
CA VAL A 243 23.39 -10.43 11.97
C VAL A 243 24.64 -9.56 11.78
N GLY A 244 24.46 -8.31 11.36
CA GLY A 244 25.55 -7.41 11.01
C GLY A 244 26.02 -7.63 9.57
N THR A 245 26.98 -6.81 9.12
CA THR A 245 27.54 -6.85 7.77
C THR A 245 28.80 -7.72 7.66
N ALA A 246 29.32 -8.21 8.80
CA ALA A 246 30.48 -9.07 8.84
C ALA A 246 30.14 -10.46 8.25
N ARG A 247 30.68 -10.75 7.06
CA ARG A 247 30.57 -12.09 6.47
C ARG A 247 31.42 -13.06 7.29
N LEU A 248 30.76 -14.01 7.97
CA LEU A 248 31.46 -15.12 8.61
C LEU A 248 32.20 -15.95 7.55
N THR A 249 33.45 -16.31 7.83
CA THR A 249 34.20 -17.29 7.04
C THR A 249 33.54 -18.66 7.15
N PHE A 250 33.82 -19.56 6.20
CA PHE A 250 33.32 -20.95 6.28
C PHE A 250 33.74 -21.63 7.60
N ALA A 251 34.94 -21.36 8.11
CA ALA A 251 35.41 -21.87 9.40
C ALA A 251 34.58 -21.32 10.57
N GLN A 252 34.25 -20.02 10.57
CA GLN A 252 33.40 -19.41 11.60
C GLN A 252 31.95 -19.94 11.56
N LYS A 253 31.43 -20.25 10.38
CA LYS A 253 30.11 -20.88 10.23
C LYS A 253 30.11 -22.32 10.76
N ALA A 254 31.18 -23.08 10.50
CA ALA A 254 31.33 -24.45 10.95
C ALA A 254 31.55 -24.59 12.47
N SER A 255 32.11 -23.57 13.12
CA SER A 255 32.36 -23.54 14.57
C SER A 255 31.20 -22.99 15.41
N SER A 256 30.11 -22.54 14.79
CA SER A 256 28.94 -21.94 15.47
C SER A 256 27.80 -22.95 15.69
N VAL A 257 28.11 -24.25 15.61
CA VAL A 257 27.20 -25.38 15.91
C VAL A 257 27.55 -25.95 17.27
#